data_AF-A0A851M8J9-F1
#
_entry.id   AF-A0A851M8J9-F1
#
_cell.length_a   1.000
_cell.length_b   1.000
_cell.length_c   1.000
_cell.angle_alpha   90.00
_cell.angle_beta   90.00
_cell.angle_gamma   90.00
#
_symmetry.space_group_name_H-M   'P 1'
#
loop_
_entity.id
_entity.type
_entity.pdbx_description
1 polymer ?
#
loop_
_entity_poly.entity_id
_entity_poly.type
_entity_poly.pdbx_seq_one_letter_code
_entity_poly.pdbx_strand_id
1 'polypeptide(L)'
;MLIYSLLHLTGYDLPIEELKNFRQLHSKTPGHPEVGYTAGVETTTGPLGQGIANAVGMAIAEKTLAAQFNRPGHDIVDHFTYAFLGDGCMMEGISHEVCSLAGTLKLGKLVAFYDDNGISIDGHVEGWFTDDTAARFEAYGWHVVRGVDGHDAEAIKRAVEEARAVTDK
;
A
#
# COMPACT_ATOMS: atom_id res chain seq x y z
N MET A 1 1.86 14.68 1.15
CA MET A 1 1.23 15.45 0.06
C MET A 1 0.62 14.58 -1.03
N LEU A 2 1.29 13.54 -1.52
CA LEU A 2 0.80 12.69 -2.62
C LEU A 2 -0.68 12.31 -2.51
N ILE A 3 -1.10 11.71 -1.39
CA ILE A 3 -2.51 11.30 -1.20
C ILE A 3 -3.49 12.47 -1.25
N TYR A 4 -3.14 13.64 -0.70
CA TYR A 4 -4.01 14.82 -0.76
C TYR A 4 -4.15 15.35 -2.18
N SER A 5 -3.07 15.31 -2.96
CA SER A 5 -3.12 15.65 -4.38
C SER A 5 -4.02 14.69 -5.16
N LEU A 6 -3.91 13.37 -4.91
CA LEU A 6 -4.78 12.36 -5.51
C LEU A 6 -6.25 12.59 -5.15
N LEU A 7 -6.56 12.76 -3.86
CA LEU A 7 -7.93 12.98 -3.38
C LEU A 7 -8.54 14.25 -3.97
N HIS A 8 -7.78 15.35 -4.01
CA HIS A 8 -8.22 16.58 -4.66
C HIS A 8 -8.54 16.37 -6.14
N LEU A 9 -7.61 15.78 -6.90
CA LEU A 9 -7.74 15.60 -8.35
C LEU A 9 -8.81 14.59 -8.76
N THR A 10 -9.08 13.60 -7.89
CA THR A 10 -10.12 12.58 -8.11
C THR A 10 -11.50 13.01 -7.62
N GLY A 11 -11.62 14.22 -7.06
CA GLY A 11 -12.92 14.85 -6.77
C GLY A 11 -13.49 14.56 -5.38
N TYR A 12 -12.67 14.10 -4.42
CA TYR A 12 -13.09 14.04 -3.02
C TYR A 12 -13.36 15.45 -2.46
N ASP A 13 -14.05 15.53 -1.31
CA ASP A 13 -14.28 16.78 -0.56
C ASP A 13 -12.99 17.29 0.11
N LEU A 14 -12.02 17.64 -0.73
CA LEU A 14 -10.72 18.18 -0.36
C LEU A 14 -10.37 19.31 -1.35
N PRO A 15 -10.93 20.52 -1.17
CA PRO A 15 -10.72 21.62 -2.09
C PRO A 15 -9.25 22.09 -2.10
N ILE A 16 -8.86 22.81 -3.15
CA ILE A 16 -7.48 23.29 -3.33
C ILE A 16 -7.00 24.17 -2.16
N GLU A 17 -7.90 24.84 -1.45
CA GLU A 17 -7.57 25.63 -0.26
C GLU A 17 -7.05 24.77 0.89
N GLU A 18 -7.55 23.54 1.06
CA GLU A 18 -7.01 22.62 2.07
C GLU A 18 -5.58 22.20 1.72
N LEU A 19 -5.24 22.04 0.44
CA LEU A 19 -3.87 21.74 0.01
C LEU A 19 -2.92 22.92 0.29
N LYS A 20 -3.38 24.16 0.11
CA LYS A 20 -2.61 25.36 0.48
C LYS A 20 -2.42 25.48 1.99
N ASN A 21 -3.36 24.94 2.78
CA ASN A 21 -3.30 24.89 4.23
C ASN A 21 -2.57 23.65 4.78
N PHE A 22 -1.74 22.98 3.98
CA PHE A 22 -0.98 21.83 4.43
C PHE A 22 -0.20 22.10 5.73
N ARG A 23 -0.36 21.20 6.71
CA ARG A 23 0.23 21.28 8.06
C ARG A 23 -0.20 22.50 8.88
N GLN A 24 -1.21 23.24 8.46
CA GLN A 24 -1.78 24.32 9.27
C GLN A 24 -2.77 23.75 10.28
N LEU A 25 -2.87 24.42 11.43
CA LEU A 25 -3.75 24.02 12.53
C LEU A 25 -5.20 23.88 12.03
N HIS A 26 -5.83 22.74 12.36
CA HIS A 26 -7.20 22.36 11.98
C HIS A 26 -7.46 22.17 10.47
N SER A 27 -6.44 22.21 9.61
CA SER A 27 -6.61 21.83 8.20
C SER A 27 -7.01 20.36 8.05
N LYS A 28 -7.67 20.03 6.94
CA LYS A 28 -7.93 18.64 6.52
C LYS A 28 -6.70 17.97 5.89
N THR A 29 -5.53 18.62 5.90
CA THR A 29 -4.27 18.15 5.30
C THR A 29 -3.14 18.17 6.34
N PRO A 30 -3.25 17.34 7.41
CA PRO A 30 -2.21 17.22 8.42
C PRO A 30 -0.87 16.72 7.86
N GLY A 31 0.17 16.73 8.70
CA GLY A 31 1.52 16.37 8.25
C GLY A 31 1.69 14.93 7.79
N HIS A 32 0.90 14.03 8.37
CA HIS A 32 0.71 12.64 7.94
C HIS A 32 -0.80 12.39 7.79
N PRO A 33 -1.25 11.45 6.95
CA PRO A 33 -2.68 11.17 6.76
C PRO A 33 -3.34 10.74 8.07
N GLU A 34 -4.51 11.29 8.36
CA GLU A 34 -5.31 10.95 9.56
C GLU A 34 -6.73 10.57 9.14
N VAL A 35 -7.16 9.34 9.48
CA VAL A 35 -8.53 8.89 9.21
C VAL A 35 -9.53 9.72 10.02
N GLY A 36 -10.64 10.09 9.38
CA GLY A 36 -11.68 10.95 9.96
C GLY A 36 -11.46 12.46 9.76
N TYR A 37 -10.24 12.91 9.41
CA TYR A 37 -9.97 14.32 9.07
C TYR A 37 -10.13 14.60 7.57
N THR A 38 -9.58 13.72 6.74
CA THR A 38 -9.52 13.90 5.29
C THR A 38 -10.46 12.92 4.60
N ALA A 39 -11.38 13.40 3.76
CA ALA A 39 -12.25 12.54 2.97
C ALA A 39 -11.42 11.63 2.04
N GLY A 40 -11.63 10.32 2.13
CA GLY A 40 -10.91 9.30 1.35
C GLY A 40 -9.59 8.82 1.94
N VAL A 41 -9.18 9.28 3.12
CA VAL A 41 -8.10 8.64 3.87
C VAL A 41 -8.65 7.46 4.66
N GLU A 42 -8.19 6.26 4.32
CA GLU A 42 -8.68 4.99 4.90
C GLU A 42 -8.07 4.65 6.26
N THR A 43 -6.85 5.11 6.55
CA THR A 43 -6.16 4.84 7.82
C THR A 43 -5.18 5.95 8.16
N THR A 44 -4.95 6.17 9.46
CA THR A 44 -3.89 7.05 9.95
C THR A 44 -2.54 6.35 9.81
N THR A 45 -1.63 6.95 9.05
CA THR A 45 -0.26 6.44 8.85
C THR A 45 0.76 7.51 9.23
N GLY A 46 2.04 7.15 9.27
CA GLY A 46 3.13 8.01 9.75
C GLY A 46 4.19 7.18 10.45
N PRO A 47 3.82 6.40 11.49
CA PRO A 47 4.66 5.33 12.00
C PRO A 47 4.92 4.30 10.89
N LEU A 48 6.19 4.12 10.52
CA LEU A 48 6.60 3.22 9.43
C LEU A 48 6.16 1.78 9.71
N GLY A 49 5.87 1.02 8.65
CA GLY A 49 5.44 -0.38 8.73
C GLY A 49 3.96 -0.60 9.12
N GLN A 50 3.33 0.29 9.90
CA GLN A 50 1.93 0.07 10.31
C GLN A 50 0.92 0.18 9.16
N GLY A 51 1.21 0.98 8.13
CA GLY A 51 0.33 1.11 6.95
C GLY A 51 0.16 -0.21 6.19
N ILE A 52 1.25 -0.96 5.96
CA ILE A 52 1.17 -2.29 5.31
C ILE A 52 0.49 -3.31 6.24
N ALA A 53 0.69 -3.21 7.55
CA ALA A 53 -0.04 -4.03 8.52
C ALA A 53 -1.56 -3.78 8.46
N ASN A 54 -1.99 -2.52 8.35
CA ASN A 54 -3.41 -2.19 8.15
C ASN A 54 -3.93 -2.75 6.83
N ALA A 55 -3.18 -2.61 5.73
CA ALA A 55 -3.56 -3.13 4.42
C ALA A 55 -3.71 -4.66 4.43
N VAL A 56 -2.82 -5.39 5.11
CA VAL A 56 -2.98 -6.84 5.32
C VAL A 56 -4.29 -7.14 6.05
N GLY A 57 -4.63 -6.39 7.10
CA GLY A 57 -5.91 -6.52 7.81
C GLY A 57 -7.12 -6.25 6.92
N MET A 58 -7.07 -5.23 6.07
CA MET A 58 -8.13 -4.89 5.10
C MET A 58 -8.32 -6.01 4.07
N ALA A 59 -7.24 -6.57 3.54
CA ALA A 59 -7.30 -7.70 2.59
C ALA A 59 -7.84 -8.99 3.26
N ILE A 60 -7.50 -9.24 4.52
CA ILE A 60 -8.11 -10.32 5.32
C ILE A 60 -9.62 -10.10 5.44
N ALA A 61 -10.06 -8.87 5.75
CA ALA A 61 -11.47 -8.53 5.88
C ALA A 61 -12.24 -8.74 4.57
N GLU A 62 -11.71 -8.26 3.43
CA GLU A 62 -12.30 -8.49 2.11
C GLU A 62 -12.48 -9.99 1.82
N LYS A 63 -11.39 -10.77 1.97
CA LYS A 63 -11.40 -12.21 1.71
C LYS A 63 -12.39 -12.96 2.60
N THR A 64 -12.44 -12.58 3.88
CA THR A 64 -13.34 -13.20 4.85
C THR A 64 -14.80 -12.88 4.55
N LEU A 65 -15.12 -11.62 4.24
CA LEU A 65 -16.47 -11.19 3.90
C LEU A 65 -16.94 -11.79 2.57
N ALA A 66 -16.08 -11.82 1.55
CA ALA A 66 -16.37 -12.49 0.28
C ALA A 66 -16.74 -13.96 0.49
N ALA A 67 -15.95 -14.70 1.28
CA ALA A 67 -16.22 -16.10 1.59
C ALA A 67 -17.54 -16.32 2.36
N GLN A 68 -17.92 -15.38 3.23
CA GLN A 68 -19.16 -15.47 4.01
C GLN A 68 -20.40 -15.11 3.18
N PHE A 69 -20.30 -14.08 2.33
CA PHE A 69 -21.46 -13.43 1.74
C PHE A 69 -21.65 -13.65 0.24
N ASN A 70 -20.59 -13.89 -0.54
CA ASN A 70 -20.75 -14.17 -1.96
C ASN A 70 -21.50 -15.49 -2.17
N ARG A 71 -22.28 -15.56 -3.25
CA ARG A 71 -23.08 -16.72 -3.64
C ARG A 71 -22.89 -16.98 -5.14
N PRO A 72 -23.18 -18.19 -5.65
CA PRO A 72 -23.13 -18.44 -7.08
C PRO A 72 -23.94 -17.38 -7.87
N GLY A 73 -23.27 -16.66 -8.78
CA GLY A 73 -23.85 -15.58 -9.57
C GLY A 73 -23.93 -14.21 -8.87
N HIS A 74 -23.42 -14.08 -7.63
CA HIS A 74 -23.49 -12.87 -6.82
C HIS A 74 -22.20 -12.63 -6.01
N ASP A 75 -21.23 -11.97 -6.64
CA ASP A 75 -20.00 -11.51 -5.98
C ASP A 75 -20.18 -10.08 -5.50
N ILE A 76 -20.74 -9.93 -4.29
CA ILE A 76 -21.07 -8.61 -3.71
C ILE A 76 -19.90 -8.00 -2.94
N VAL A 77 -18.91 -8.81 -2.55
CA VAL A 77 -17.62 -8.36 -2.03
C VAL A 77 -16.54 -8.86 -2.97
N ASP A 78 -16.01 -7.92 -3.76
CA ASP A 78 -14.91 -8.18 -4.69
C ASP A 78 -14.13 -6.87 -4.93
N HIS A 79 -13.11 -6.62 -4.11
CA HIS A 79 -12.25 -5.44 -4.29
C HIS A 79 -10.80 -5.72 -3.91
N PHE A 80 -9.90 -4.87 -4.42
CA PHE A 80 -8.47 -4.93 -4.12
C PHE A 80 -8.11 -4.01 -2.95
N THR A 81 -7.04 -4.38 -2.24
CA THR A 81 -6.34 -3.51 -1.29
C THR A 81 -4.99 -3.13 -1.88
N TYR A 82 -4.71 -1.83 -1.98
CA TYR A 82 -3.44 -1.31 -2.50
C TYR A 82 -2.64 -0.59 -1.40
N ALA A 83 -1.34 -0.84 -1.32
CA ALA A 83 -0.45 -0.19 -0.34
C ALA A 83 0.81 0.36 -1.03
N PHE A 84 1.19 1.59 -0.69
CA PHE A 84 2.50 2.14 -1.02
C PHE A 84 3.41 2.05 0.22
N LEU A 85 4.65 1.67 0.02
CA LEU A 85 5.66 1.61 1.06
C LEU A 85 7.06 1.87 0.47
N GLY A 86 7.97 2.38 1.30
CA GLY A 86 9.39 2.55 0.93
C GLY A 86 10.32 1.79 1.88
N ASP A 87 11.62 2.03 1.78
CA ASP A 87 12.67 1.35 2.57
C ASP A 87 12.40 1.37 4.07
N GLY A 88 11.94 2.51 4.59
CA GLY A 88 11.61 2.67 6.01
C GLY A 88 10.57 1.66 6.51
N CYS A 89 9.56 1.35 5.69
CA CYS A 89 8.59 0.31 6.02
C CYS A 89 9.19 -1.09 5.89
N MET A 90 10.06 -1.31 4.90
CA MET A 90 10.67 -2.62 4.65
C MET A 90 11.66 -3.04 5.73
N MET A 91 12.30 -2.08 6.39
CA MET A 91 13.20 -2.31 7.51
C MET A 91 12.48 -2.57 8.83
N GLU A 92 11.26 -2.05 9.01
CA GLU A 92 10.48 -2.26 10.23
C GLU A 92 10.05 -3.73 10.37
N GLY A 93 10.29 -4.32 11.55
CA GLY A 93 10.03 -5.73 11.81
C GLY A 93 8.57 -6.15 11.64
N ILE A 94 7.64 -5.22 11.87
CA ILE A 94 6.21 -5.46 11.64
C ILE A 94 5.90 -5.80 10.18
N SER A 95 6.69 -5.30 9.22
CA SER A 95 6.53 -5.66 7.81
C SER A 95 6.83 -7.14 7.56
N HIS A 96 7.84 -7.71 8.23
CA HIS A 96 8.12 -9.15 8.18
C HIS A 96 6.94 -9.96 8.70
N GLU A 97 6.42 -9.61 9.88
CA GLU A 97 5.32 -10.34 10.51
C GLU A 97 4.07 -10.39 9.62
N VAL A 98 3.62 -9.22 9.15
CA VAL A 98 2.36 -9.13 8.40
C VAL A 98 2.49 -9.62 6.97
N CYS A 99 3.64 -9.43 6.32
CA CYS A 99 3.85 -9.95 4.96
C CYS A 99 4.08 -11.47 4.96
N SER A 100 4.72 -12.04 5.98
CA SER A 100 4.80 -13.49 6.18
C SER A 100 3.40 -14.11 6.36
N LEU A 101 2.57 -13.48 7.20
CA LEU A 101 1.19 -13.90 7.39
C LEU A 101 0.35 -13.76 6.11
N ALA A 102 0.49 -12.66 5.38
CA ALA A 102 -0.25 -12.41 4.14
C ALA A 102 0.03 -13.49 3.08
N GLY A 103 1.29 -13.89 2.90
CA GLY A 103 1.65 -14.97 1.99
C GLY A 103 1.14 -16.33 2.43
N THR A 104 1.19 -16.64 3.74
CA THR A 104 0.56 -17.85 4.31
C THR A 104 -0.94 -17.89 4.02
N LEU A 105 -1.62 -16.75 4.13
CA LEU A 105 -3.05 -16.62 3.89
C LEU A 105 -3.41 -16.48 2.40
N LYS A 106 -2.45 -16.38 1.48
CA LYS A 106 -2.66 -16.22 0.04
C LYS A 106 -3.61 -15.07 -0.27
N LEU A 107 -3.24 -13.86 0.14
CA LEU A 107 -4.06 -12.66 -0.01
C LEU A 107 -3.91 -12.05 -1.42
N GLY A 108 -4.26 -12.79 -2.49
CA GLY A 108 -4.04 -12.34 -3.88
C GLY A 108 -4.87 -11.15 -4.38
N LYS A 109 -5.58 -10.45 -3.49
CA LYS A 109 -6.17 -9.14 -3.75
C LYS A 109 -5.46 -8.00 -2.99
N LEU A 110 -4.34 -8.30 -2.31
CA LEU A 110 -3.43 -7.33 -1.73
C LEU A 110 -2.29 -7.06 -2.72
N VAL A 111 -2.15 -5.82 -3.17
CA VAL A 111 -1.08 -5.40 -4.07
C VAL A 111 -0.28 -4.29 -3.41
N ALA A 112 1.02 -4.52 -3.26
CA ALA A 112 1.94 -3.60 -2.60
C ALA A 112 2.94 -3.03 -3.61
N PHE A 113 3.10 -1.71 -3.59
CA PHE A 113 4.08 -0.98 -4.39
C PHE A 113 5.22 -0.56 -3.47
N TYR A 114 6.40 -1.09 -3.75
CA TYR A 114 7.62 -0.72 -3.08
C TYR A 114 8.32 0.39 -3.88
N ASP A 115 8.39 1.58 -3.31
CA ASP A 115 9.16 2.71 -3.84
C ASP A 115 10.65 2.50 -3.55
N ASP A 116 11.27 1.67 -4.37
CA ASP A 116 12.69 1.27 -4.28
C ASP A 116 13.59 2.36 -4.88
N ASN A 117 13.88 3.40 -4.10
CA ASN A 117 14.63 4.56 -4.56
C ASN A 117 16.07 4.65 -4.01
N GLY A 118 16.43 3.73 -3.10
CA GLY A 118 17.78 3.63 -2.54
C GLY A 118 18.15 4.71 -1.52
N ILE A 119 17.18 5.47 -0.98
CA ILE A 119 17.40 6.58 -0.05
C ILE A 119 16.53 6.45 1.21
N SER A 120 17.16 6.62 2.37
CA SER A 120 16.48 6.92 3.64
C SER A 120 16.92 8.30 4.19
N ILE A 121 16.48 8.66 5.40
CA ILE A 121 16.85 9.94 6.04
C ILE A 121 18.37 10.08 6.19
N ASP A 122 19.08 9.00 6.51
CA ASP A 122 20.54 9.03 6.73
C ASP A 122 21.33 8.98 5.40
N GLY A 123 20.65 8.87 4.26
CA GLY A 123 21.23 8.88 2.92
C GLY A 123 21.05 7.56 2.16
N HIS A 124 22.08 7.17 1.43
CA HIS A 124 22.15 5.95 0.63
C HIS A 124 22.00 4.70 1.50
N VAL A 125 20.97 3.88 1.22
CA VAL A 125 20.54 2.79 2.10
C VAL A 125 21.54 1.65 2.22
N GLU A 126 22.48 1.51 1.29
CA GLU A 126 23.45 0.40 1.22
C GLU A 126 24.34 0.30 2.47
N GLY A 127 24.42 1.37 3.27
CA GLY A 127 25.12 1.37 4.56
C GLY A 127 24.41 0.58 5.67
N TRP A 128 23.10 0.34 5.58
CA TRP A 128 22.31 -0.29 6.65
C TRP A 128 21.15 -1.19 6.17
N PHE A 129 20.80 -1.18 4.89
CA PHE A 129 19.76 -2.02 4.30
C PHE A 129 20.23 -2.56 2.95
N THR A 130 20.49 -3.87 2.91
CA THR A 130 21.07 -4.57 1.74
C THR A 130 20.37 -5.91 1.47
N ASP A 131 19.14 -6.07 1.96
CA ASP A 131 18.33 -7.26 1.71
C ASP A 131 18.09 -7.44 0.21
N ASP A 132 18.12 -8.68 -0.27
CA ASP A 132 17.36 -9.03 -1.48
C ASP A 132 15.86 -9.04 -1.11
N THR A 133 15.26 -7.85 -1.13
CA THR A 133 13.86 -7.65 -0.75
C THR A 133 12.92 -8.50 -1.59
N ALA A 134 13.23 -8.68 -2.88
CA ALA A 134 12.40 -9.49 -3.74
C ALA A 134 12.44 -10.98 -3.36
N ALA A 135 13.64 -11.54 -3.11
CA ALA A 135 13.77 -12.92 -2.63
C ALA A 135 13.12 -13.11 -1.25
N ARG A 136 13.20 -12.11 -0.37
CA ARG A 136 12.53 -12.10 0.94
C ARG A 136 11.01 -12.26 0.79
N PHE A 137 10.39 -11.50 -0.12
CA PHE A 137 8.94 -11.58 -0.36
C PHE A 137 8.51 -12.87 -1.06
N GLU A 138 9.32 -13.38 -2.00
CA GLU A 138 9.08 -14.70 -2.59
C GLU A 138 9.14 -15.82 -1.54
N ALA A 139 10.04 -15.74 -0.56
CA ALA A 139 10.12 -16.68 0.54
C ALA A 139 8.87 -16.65 1.44
N TYR A 140 8.20 -15.51 1.56
CA TYR A 140 6.88 -15.42 2.21
C TYR A 140 5.74 -16.01 1.37
N GLY A 141 5.97 -16.26 0.07
CA GLY A 141 4.97 -16.77 -0.85
C GLY A 141 4.29 -15.71 -1.72
N TRP A 142 4.80 -14.48 -1.76
CA TRP A 142 4.26 -13.42 -2.61
C TRP A 142 4.66 -13.62 -4.07
N HIS A 143 3.82 -13.11 -4.98
CA HIS A 143 4.23 -12.84 -6.35
C HIS A 143 4.96 -11.49 -6.43
N VAL A 144 6.16 -11.48 -7.00
CA VAL A 144 7.02 -10.29 -7.06
C VAL A 144 7.36 -9.95 -8.52
N VAL A 145 6.94 -8.77 -8.96
CA VAL A 145 7.31 -8.19 -10.25
C VAL A 145 8.56 -7.32 -10.05
N ARG A 146 9.71 -7.77 -10.58
CA ARG A 146 11.00 -7.07 -10.44
C ARG A 146 11.26 -6.11 -11.60
N GLY A 147 12.12 -5.11 -11.36
CA GLY A 147 12.69 -4.28 -12.43
C GLY A 147 11.66 -3.43 -13.17
N VAL A 148 10.60 -3.03 -12.48
CA VAL A 148 9.60 -2.09 -13.02
C VAL A 148 10.22 -0.70 -13.04
N ASP A 149 10.27 -0.07 -14.22
CA ASP A 149 10.63 1.35 -14.31
C ASP A 149 9.49 2.18 -13.70
N GLY A 150 9.75 2.71 -12.49
CA GLY A 150 8.79 3.53 -11.72
C GLY A 150 8.44 4.87 -12.36
N HIS A 151 9.04 5.22 -13.50
CA HIS A 151 8.74 6.43 -14.26
C HIS A 151 8.16 6.14 -15.65
N ASP A 152 7.97 4.87 -16.02
CA ASP A 152 7.22 4.45 -17.21
C ASP A 152 5.80 4.00 -16.82
N ALA A 153 4.81 4.82 -17.16
CA ALA A 153 3.40 4.53 -16.90
C ALA A 153 2.93 3.20 -17.54
N GLU A 154 3.47 2.82 -18.69
CA GLU A 154 3.11 1.56 -19.35
C GLU A 154 3.77 0.36 -18.65
N ALA A 155 4.98 0.52 -18.11
CA ALA A 155 5.61 -0.51 -17.28
C ALA A 155 4.82 -0.75 -15.98
N ILE A 156 4.43 0.33 -15.30
CA ILE A 156 3.59 0.26 -14.09
C ILE A 156 2.23 -0.38 -14.42
N LYS A 157 1.60 0.02 -15.53
CA LYS A 157 0.32 -0.56 -15.98
C LYS A 157 0.44 -2.07 -16.16
N ARG A 158 1.46 -2.55 -16.88
CA ARG A 158 1.70 -3.99 -17.09
C ARG A 158 1.92 -4.73 -15.77
N ALA A 159 2.72 -4.16 -14.87
CA ALA A 159 2.97 -4.77 -13.56
C ALA A 159 1.70 -4.88 -12.70
N VAL A 160 0.83 -3.86 -12.72
CA VAL A 160 -0.46 -3.89 -12.01
C VAL A 160 -1.41 -4.91 -12.63
N GLU A 161 -1.47 -5.00 -13.97
CA GLU A 161 -2.28 -5.99 -14.67
C GLU A 161 -1.80 -7.43 -14.39
N GLU A 162 -0.49 -7.65 -14.34
CA GLU A 162 0.13 -8.92 -13.94
C GLU A 162 -0.22 -9.27 -12.48
N ALA A 163 -0.02 -8.34 -11.55
CA ALA A 163 -0.32 -8.55 -10.14
C ALA A 163 -1.79 -8.90 -9.90
N ARG A 164 -2.73 -8.24 -10.58
CA ARG A 164 -4.17 -8.52 -10.47
C ARG A 164 -4.59 -9.84 -11.09
N ALA A 165 -3.79 -10.43 -11.98
CA ALA A 165 -4.04 -11.75 -12.56
C ALA A 165 -3.62 -12.89 -11.62
N VAL A 166 -2.74 -12.62 -10.65
CA VAL A 166 -2.30 -13.60 -9.65
C VAL A 166 -3.16 -13.49 -8.40
N THR A 167 -4.17 -14.35 -8.29
CA THR A 167 -5.16 -14.30 -7.20
C THR A 167 -4.91 -15.29 -6.06
N ASP A 168 -3.86 -16.11 -6.17
CA ASP A 168 -3.55 -17.20 -5.24
C ASP A 168 -2.26 -17.00 -4.43
N LYS A 169 -1.62 -15.83 -4.55
CA LYS A 169 -0.38 -15.45 -3.86
C LYS A 169 -0.48 -14.03 -3.33
#